data_AF-A0A2S5EE72-F1
#
_entry.id   AF-A0A2S5EE72-F1
#
_cell.length_a   1.000
_cell.length_b   1.000
_cell.length_c   1.000
_cell.angle_alpha   90.00
_cell.angle_beta   90.00
_cell.angle_gamma   90.00
#
_symmetry.space_group_name_H-M   'P 1'
#
loop_
_entity.id
_entity.type
_entity.pdbx_description
1 polymer ?
#
loop_
_entity_poly.entity_id
_entity_poly.type
_entity_poly.pdbx_seq_one_letter_code
_entity_poly.pdbx_strand_id
1 'polypeptide(L)'
;TENERDYETLVEGFNTPDEEKLSLFQQSLDNLKEQIPRDFVVLSYESTVNSDSPMIYVDETVKLEGLVYRNDRGNIEFSLPGQLLSDQNEQVTVSVHYPYGWEVLTVNPTPTYIEQNVIGYSYTGAFGYPTIEFKSE
;
A
#
# COMPACT_ATOMS: atom_id res chain seq x y z
N THR A 1 -3.04 30.91 16.68
CA THR A 1 -4.33 31.12 15.98
C THR A 1 -5.10 29.81 15.93
N GLU A 2 -6.38 29.80 15.54
CA GLU A 2 -7.19 28.57 15.45
C GLU A 2 -6.50 27.51 14.56
N ASN A 3 -5.92 27.94 13.44
CA ASN A 3 -5.12 27.10 12.53
C ASN A 3 -3.88 26.44 13.15
N GLU A 4 -3.24 27.05 14.16
CA GLU A 4 -2.07 26.44 14.83
C GLU A 4 -2.50 25.29 15.73
N ARG A 5 -3.66 25.42 16.40
CA ARG A 5 -4.21 24.34 17.24
C ARG A 5 -4.69 23.16 16.39
N ASP A 6 -5.28 23.44 15.24
CA ASP A 6 -5.71 22.39 14.30
C ASP A 6 -4.51 21.61 13.75
N TYR A 7 -3.40 22.31 13.45
CA TYR A 7 -2.14 21.69 13.03
C TYR A 7 -1.53 20.83 14.15
N GLU A 8 -1.43 21.37 15.37
CA GLU A 8 -0.89 20.62 16.53
C GLU A 8 -1.73 19.37 16.83
N THR A 9 -3.06 19.48 16.76
CA THR A 9 -3.98 18.34 16.95
C THR A 9 -3.78 17.27 15.87
N LEU A 10 -3.56 17.67 14.62
CA LEU A 10 -3.28 16.73 13.54
C LEU A 10 -1.96 15.99 13.76
N VAL A 11 -0.90 16.71 14.15
CA VAL A 11 0.42 16.13 14.47
C VAL A 11 0.32 15.16 15.66
N GLU A 12 -0.43 15.52 16.70
CA GLU A 12 -0.69 14.64 17.85
C GLU A 12 -1.36 13.33 17.45
N GLY A 13 -2.30 13.37 16.50
CA GLY A 13 -2.96 12.16 15.97
C GLY A 13 -1.98 11.16 15.36
N PHE A 14 -0.92 11.65 14.70
CA PHE A 14 0.11 10.78 14.15
C PHE A 14 1.11 10.25 15.19
N ASN A 15 1.12 10.77 16.42
CA ASN A 15 1.95 10.26 17.53
C ASN A 15 1.28 9.11 18.31
N THR A 16 0.15 8.59 17.81
CA THR A 16 -0.49 7.37 18.34
C THR A 16 0.53 6.22 18.39
N PRO A 17 0.59 5.41 19.46
CA PRO A 17 1.54 4.31 19.57
C PRO A 17 1.43 3.32 18.40
N ASP A 18 2.56 2.78 17.95
CA ASP A 18 2.60 1.85 16.81
C ASP A 18 1.77 0.59 17.05
N GLU A 19 1.64 0.12 18.29
CA GLU A 19 0.76 -1.02 18.65
C GLU A 19 -0.72 -0.74 18.35
N GLU A 20 -1.16 0.50 18.60
CA GLU A 20 -2.53 0.92 18.33
C GLU A 20 -2.74 1.13 16.83
N LYS A 21 -1.79 1.77 16.12
CA LYS A 21 -1.81 1.88 14.66
C LYS A 21 -1.84 0.51 13.98
N LEU A 22 -1.04 -0.45 14.47
CA LEU A 22 -1.04 -1.83 14.00
C LEU A 22 -2.42 -2.47 14.17
N SER A 23 -3.03 -2.32 15.35
CA SER A 23 -4.37 -2.87 15.61
C SER A 23 -5.42 -2.27 14.67
N LEU A 24 -5.39 -0.95 14.45
CA LEU A 24 -6.31 -0.27 13.53
C LEU A 24 -6.08 -0.71 12.06
N PHE A 25 -4.82 -0.91 11.68
CA PHE A 25 -4.47 -1.38 10.35
C PHE A 25 -4.93 -2.84 10.14
N GLN A 26 -4.71 -3.72 11.13
CA GLN A 26 -5.22 -5.10 11.08
C GLN A 26 -6.74 -5.12 11.00
N GLN A 27 -7.46 -4.31 11.78
CA GLN A 27 -8.93 -4.21 11.69
C GLN A 27 -9.39 -3.76 10.29
N SER A 28 -8.65 -2.86 9.65
CA SER A 28 -8.95 -2.42 8.28
C SER A 28 -8.78 -3.57 7.27
N LEU A 29 -7.74 -4.40 7.44
CA LEU A 29 -7.53 -5.59 6.61
C LEU A 29 -8.54 -6.70 6.91
N ASP A 30 -8.98 -6.85 8.16
CA ASP A 30 -10.03 -7.81 8.54
C ASP A 30 -11.37 -7.45 7.90
N ASN A 31 -11.72 -6.16 7.84
CA ASN A 31 -12.90 -5.70 7.10
C ASN A 31 -12.76 -5.93 5.59
N LEU A 32 -11.53 -5.84 5.05
CA LEU A 32 -11.26 -6.13 3.64
C LEU A 32 -11.49 -7.61 3.29
N LYS A 33 -11.34 -8.52 4.27
CA LYS A 33 -11.57 -9.96 4.08
C LYS A 33 -12.99 -10.30 3.63
N GLU A 34 -13.97 -9.45 3.95
CA GLU A 34 -15.35 -9.60 3.46
C GLU A 34 -15.46 -9.44 1.93
N GLN A 35 -14.56 -8.66 1.33
CA GLN A 35 -14.54 -8.35 -0.10
C GLN A 35 -13.52 -9.22 -0.85
N ILE A 36 -12.38 -9.49 -0.20
CA ILE A 36 -11.25 -10.24 -0.76
C ILE A 36 -10.95 -11.37 0.24
N PRO A 37 -11.41 -12.60 0.00
CA PRO A 37 -11.31 -13.70 0.97
C PRO A 37 -9.87 -14.24 1.04
N ARG A 38 -8.99 -13.45 1.66
CA ARG A 38 -7.58 -13.76 1.92
C ARG A 38 -7.30 -13.55 3.40
N ASP A 39 -6.37 -14.33 3.90
CA ASP A 39 -5.88 -14.20 5.27
C ASP A 39 -4.76 -13.16 5.29
N PHE A 40 -5.12 -11.92 5.61
CA PHE A 40 -4.17 -10.84 5.80
C PHE A 40 -3.67 -10.80 7.24
N VAL A 41 -2.35 -10.71 7.42
CA VAL A 41 -1.74 -10.62 8.76
C VAL A 41 -0.69 -9.52 8.76
N VAL A 42 -0.85 -8.52 9.62
CA VAL A 42 0.15 -7.48 9.84
C VAL A 42 1.23 -8.03 10.76
N LEU A 43 2.46 -8.09 10.26
CA LEU A 43 3.63 -8.58 11.00
C LEU A 43 4.35 -7.45 11.75
N SER A 44 4.42 -6.26 11.15
CA SER A 44 4.99 -5.07 11.77
C SER A 44 4.44 -3.80 11.13
N TYR A 45 4.43 -2.73 11.90
CA TYR A 45 4.03 -1.40 11.49
C TYR A 45 4.98 -0.40 12.14
N GLU A 46 5.62 0.44 11.35
CA GLU A 46 6.53 1.49 11.80
C GLU A 46 6.09 2.81 11.15
N SER A 47 5.94 3.87 11.93
CA SER A 47 5.50 5.18 11.45
C SER A 47 6.37 6.29 12.03
N THR A 48 6.98 7.08 11.15
CA THR A 48 7.80 8.23 11.52
C THR A 48 7.13 9.50 11.03
N VAL A 49 6.99 10.49 11.91
CA VAL A 49 6.34 11.76 11.60
C VAL A 49 7.33 12.88 11.77
N ASN A 50 7.55 13.64 10.70
CA ASN A 50 8.37 14.84 10.69
C ASN A 50 7.49 16.02 10.29
N SER A 51 7.40 17.05 11.11
CA SER A 51 6.48 18.16 10.89
C SER A 51 7.21 19.50 10.94
N ASP A 52 7.04 20.33 9.92
CA ASP A 52 7.52 21.71 9.85
C ASP A 52 6.40 22.59 9.27
N SER A 53 5.69 23.30 10.15
CA SER A 53 4.43 23.97 9.79
C SER A 53 4.59 24.89 8.57
N PRO A 54 3.74 24.73 7.53
CA PRO A 54 2.48 23.98 7.51
C PRO A 54 2.59 22.54 6.98
N MET A 55 3.80 22.02 6.80
CA MET A 55 4.07 20.73 6.16
C MET A 55 4.20 19.61 7.19
N ILE A 56 3.60 18.47 6.89
CA ILE A 56 3.73 17.23 7.66
C ILE A 56 4.18 16.15 6.71
N TYR A 57 5.25 15.46 7.06
CA TYR A 57 5.82 14.33 6.36
C TYR A 57 5.60 13.09 7.23
N VAL A 58 4.96 12.08 6.66
CA VAL A 58 4.69 10.81 7.34
C VAL A 58 5.30 9.70 6.51
N ASP A 59 6.22 8.96 7.11
CA ASP A 59 6.84 7.77 6.54
C ASP A 59 6.30 6.54 7.26
N GLU A 60 5.53 5.71 6.55
CA GLU A 60 4.94 4.49 7.09
C GLU A 60 5.51 3.26 6.39
N THR A 61 5.91 2.27 7.19
CA THR A 61 6.37 0.97 6.70
C THR A 61 5.57 -0.13 7.34
N VAL A 62 4.93 -0.96 6.51
CA VAL A 62 4.13 -2.10 6.97
C VAL A 62 4.66 -3.38 6.36
N LYS A 63 4.87 -4.39 7.19
CA LYS A 63 5.14 -5.76 6.74
C LYS A 63 3.90 -6.60 6.99
N LEU A 64 3.42 -7.28 5.96
CA LEU A 64 2.21 -8.09 6.05
C LEU A 64 2.28 -9.35 5.19
N GLU A 65 1.50 -10.36 5.56
CA GLU A 65 1.20 -11.56 4.79
C GLU A 65 -0.18 -11.45 4.12
N GLY A 66 -0.36 -12.11 2.96
CA GLY A 66 -1.66 -12.21 2.27
C GLY A 66 -1.86 -11.28 1.07
N LEU A 67 -1.01 -10.27 0.85
CA LEU A 67 -1.03 -9.46 -0.38
C LEU A 67 -0.61 -10.23 -1.64
N VAL A 68 0.22 -11.25 -1.45
CA VAL A 68 0.74 -12.10 -2.50
C VAL A 68 0.33 -13.54 -2.21
N TYR A 69 -0.27 -14.22 -3.19
CA TYR A 69 -0.78 -15.59 -3.02
C TYR A 69 -0.57 -16.40 -4.30
N ARG A 70 -0.65 -17.73 -4.19
CA ARG A 70 -0.62 -18.61 -5.36
C ARG A 70 -2.04 -18.80 -5.88
N ASN A 71 -2.29 -18.44 -7.13
CA ASN A 71 -3.60 -18.57 -7.76
C ASN A 71 -3.83 -19.99 -8.30
N ASP A 72 -5.03 -20.25 -8.84
CA ASP A 72 -5.46 -21.58 -9.33
C ASP A 72 -4.61 -22.11 -10.50
N ARG A 73 -3.90 -21.22 -11.21
CA ARG A 73 -2.96 -21.59 -12.28
C ARG A 73 -1.58 -21.95 -11.76
N GLY A 74 -1.36 -21.83 -10.45
CA GLY A 74 -0.07 -22.03 -9.81
C GLY A 74 0.86 -20.82 -9.92
N ASN A 75 0.41 -19.69 -10.46
CA ASN A 75 1.19 -18.45 -10.53
C ASN A 75 1.13 -17.69 -9.21
N ILE A 76 2.12 -16.86 -8.95
CA ILE A 76 2.08 -15.91 -7.83
C ILE A 76 1.34 -14.67 -8.28
N GLU A 77 0.34 -14.22 -7.53
CA GLU A 77 -0.46 -13.04 -7.85
C GLU A 77 -0.36 -12.01 -6.73
N PHE A 78 -0.08 -10.76 -7.11
CA PHE A 78 -0.18 -9.56 -6.29
C PHE A 78 -1.38 -8.74 -6.77
N SER A 79 -2.40 -8.58 -5.93
CA SER A 79 -3.61 -7.81 -6.28
C SER A 79 -4.42 -7.41 -5.06
N LEU A 80 -5.18 -6.32 -5.16
CA LEU A 80 -6.30 -6.01 -4.25
C LEU A 80 -7.53 -5.59 -5.08
N PRO A 81 -8.28 -6.56 -5.64
CA PRO A 81 -9.40 -6.25 -6.52
C PRO A 81 -10.44 -5.35 -5.86
N GLY A 82 -10.91 -4.33 -6.59
CA GLY A 82 -11.92 -3.39 -6.09
C GLY A 82 -11.40 -2.32 -5.12
N GLN A 83 -10.11 -2.36 -4.76
CA GLN A 83 -9.49 -1.33 -3.93
C GLN A 83 -8.85 -0.23 -4.79
N LEU A 84 -8.89 0.99 -4.30
CA LEU A 84 -8.21 2.14 -4.89
C LEU A 84 -6.88 2.38 -4.18
N LEU A 85 -5.85 2.70 -4.96
CA LEU A 85 -4.56 3.21 -4.48
C LEU A 85 -4.60 4.72 -4.26
N SER A 86 -5.57 5.41 -4.84
CA SER A 86 -5.65 6.86 -4.84
C SER A 86 -7.05 7.36 -5.15
N ASP A 87 -7.33 8.59 -4.75
CA ASP A 87 -8.56 9.32 -5.03
C ASP A 87 -8.46 10.25 -6.25
N GLN A 88 -9.60 10.84 -6.64
CA GLN A 88 -9.78 11.60 -7.90
C GLN A 88 -8.86 12.80 -8.11
N ASN A 89 -8.21 13.33 -7.07
CA ASN A 89 -7.37 14.53 -7.14
C ASN A 89 -5.95 14.31 -6.62
N GLU A 90 -5.50 13.06 -6.54
CA GLU A 90 -4.20 12.71 -6.01
C GLU A 90 -3.20 12.41 -7.14
N GLN A 91 -1.98 12.91 -6.97
CA GLN A 91 -0.84 12.50 -7.77
C GLN A 91 -0.10 11.43 -6.99
N VAL A 92 -0.02 10.21 -7.54
CA VAL A 92 0.59 9.08 -6.86
C VAL A 92 1.64 8.45 -7.74
N THR A 93 2.77 8.11 -7.11
CA THR A 93 3.83 7.30 -7.69
C THR A 93 3.89 5.99 -6.91
N VAL A 94 3.73 4.87 -7.60
CA VAL A 94 3.80 3.53 -7.00
C VAL A 94 4.95 2.77 -7.65
N SER A 95 5.80 2.16 -6.82
CA SER A 95 6.88 1.27 -7.28
C SER A 95 6.71 -0.09 -6.62
N VAL A 96 6.49 -1.13 -7.42
CA VAL A 96 6.37 -2.51 -6.95
C VAL A 96 7.70 -3.21 -7.20
N HIS A 97 8.42 -3.50 -6.12
CA HIS A 97 9.65 -4.28 -6.15
C HIS A 97 9.34 -5.75 -5.90
N TYR A 98 9.83 -6.63 -6.77
CA TYR A 98 9.62 -8.08 -6.66
C TYR A 98 10.96 -8.84 -6.60
N PRO A 99 10.98 -10.11 -6.12
CA PRO A 99 12.21 -10.87 -6.01
C PRO A 99 12.94 -11.06 -7.34
N TYR A 100 14.27 -11.09 -7.29
CA TYR A 100 15.08 -11.47 -8.45
C TYR A 100 14.76 -12.92 -8.88
N GLY A 101 14.72 -13.15 -10.19
CA GLY A 101 14.39 -14.45 -10.79
C GLY A 101 12.90 -14.67 -11.04
N TRP A 102 12.00 -13.84 -10.51
CA TRP A 102 10.58 -13.93 -10.85
C TRP A 102 10.33 -13.33 -12.25
N GLU A 103 9.55 -14.02 -13.05
CA GLU A 103 9.13 -13.57 -14.39
C GLU A 103 7.73 -12.94 -14.31
N VAL A 104 7.58 -11.71 -14.80
CA VAL A 104 6.26 -11.07 -14.93
C VAL A 104 5.49 -11.71 -16.07
N LEU A 105 4.36 -12.34 -15.75
CA LEU A 105 3.47 -12.98 -16.72
C LEU A 105 2.41 -12.01 -17.24
N THR A 106 1.75 -11.31 -16.32
CA THR A 106 0.71 -10.32 -16.64
C THR A 106 0.80 -9.13 -15.70
N VAL A 107 0.39 -7.97 -16.20
CA VAL A 107 0.30 -6.73 -15.42
C VAL A 107 -0.90 -5.94 -15.90
N ASN A 108 -1.76 -5.54 -14.96
CA ASN A 108 -2.93 -4.71 -15.24
C ASN A 108 -3.21 -3.77 -14.06
N PRO A 109 -3.40 -2.46 -14.27
CA PRO A 109 -3.30 -1.74 -15.54
C PRO A 109 -1.86 -1.68 -16.07
N THR A 110 -1.70 -1.23 -17.32
CA THR A 110 -0.39 -1.06 -17.95
C THR A 110 0.47 -0.09 -17.13
N PRO A 111 1.69 -0.50 -16.71
CA PRO A 111 2.58 0.36 -15.94
C PRO A 111 3.20 1.47 -16.79
N THR A 112 3.72 2.49 -16.13
CA THR A 112 4.52 3.55 -16.77
C THR A 112 5.86 2.99 -17.25
N TYR A 113 6.48 2.11 -16.47
CA TYR A 113 7.70 1.41 -16.85
C TYR A 113 7.83 0.05 -16.15
N ILE A 114 8.62 -0.84 -16.75
CA ILE A 114 9.09 -2.08 -16.12
C ILE A 114 10.59 -2.15 -16.38
N GLU A 115 11.38 -2.07 -15.32
CA GLU A 115 12.85 -2.11 -15.40
C GLU A 115 13.39 -3.06 -14.33
N GLN A 116 14.21 -4.03 -14.74
CA GLN A 116 14.74 -5.06 -13.85
C GLN A 116 13.61 -5.73 -13.05
N ASN A 117 13.67 -5.70 -11.71
CA ASN A 117 12.69 -6.25 -10.79
C ASN A 117 11.74 -5.19 -10.20
N VAL A 118 11.47 -4.12 -10.96
CA VAL A 118 10.61 -3.00 -10.54
C VAL A 118 9.53 -2.72 -11.59
N ILE A 119 8.29 -2.56 -11.13
CA ILE A 119 7.15 -2.09 -11.93
C ILE A 119 6.71 -0.73 -11.39
N GLY A 120 6.74 0.29 -12.23
CA GLY A 120 6.44 1.66 -11.84
C GLY A 120 5.15 2.19 -12.43
N TYR A 121 4.38 2.91 -11.60
CA TYR A 121 3.17 3.64 -11.98
C TYR A 121 3.30 5.10 -11.58
N SER A 122 2.92 6.00 -12.48
CA SER A 122 2.77 7.44 -12.20
C SER A 122 1.48 7.91 -12.85
N TYR A 123 0.53 8.38 -12.05
CA TYR A 123 -0.78 8.81 -12.53
C TYR A 123 -1.33 9.95 -11.67
N THR A 124 -2.37 10.59 -12.19
CA THR A 124 -3.18 11.58 -11.47
C THR A 124 -4.63 11.16 -11.52
N GLY A 125 -5.28 11.16 -10.36
CA GLY A 125 -6.68 10.77 -10.20
C GLY A 125 -6.86 9.36 -9.62
N ALA A 126 -8.10 8.88 -9.65
CA ALA A 126 -8.42 7.60 -9.04
C ALA A 126 -7.82 6.44 -9.82
N PHE A 127 -7.11 5.57 -9.10
CA PHE A 127 -6.40 4.44 -9.69
C PHE A 127 -6.63 3.20 -8.84
N GLY A 128 -7.00 2.10 -9.50
CA GLY A 128 -7.19 0.81 -8.84
C GLY A 128 -5.86 0.15 -8.50
N TYR A 129 -5.87 -0.69 -7.46
CA TYR A 129 -4.73 -1.53 -7.13
C TYR A 129 -4.34 -2.43 -8.33
N PRO A 130 -3.05 -2.52 -8.71
CA PRO A 130 -2.65 -3.35 -9.84
C PRO A 130 -2.84 -4.83 -9.51
N THR A 131 -3.11 -5.61 -10.54
CA THR A 131 -3.03 -7.06 -10.56
C THR A 131 -1.80 -7.46 -11.36
N ILE A 132 -0.88 -8.16 -10.72
CA ILE A 132 0.38 -8.58 -11.30
C ILE A 132 0.54 -10.08 -11.06
N GLU A 133 0.74 -10.84 -12.12
CA GLU A 133 1.07 -12.26 -12.01
C GLU A 133 2.53 -12.49 -12.31
N PHE A 134 3.15 -13.33 -11.48
CA PHE A 134 4.52 -13.75 -11.60
C PHE A 134 4.62 -15.27 -11.70
N LYS A 135 5.65 -15.72 -12.39
CA LYS A 135 6.15 -17.08 -12.28
C LYS A 135 7.37 -17.07 -11.37
N SER A 136 7.33 -17.86 -10.30
CA SER A 136 8.52 -18.17 -9.50
C SER A 136 9.36 -19.23 -10.22
N GLU A 137 10.67 -19.06 -10.23
CA GLU A 137 11.61 -20.14 -10.61
C GLU A 137 11.46 -21.38 -9.73
#